data_AF-A0A3D5UL11-F1
#
_entry.id   AF-A0A3D5UL11-F1
#
_cell.length_a   1.000
_cell.length_b   1.000
_cell.length_c   1.000
_cell.angle_alpha   90.00
_cell.angle_beta   90.00
_cell.angle_gamma   90.00
#
_symmetry.space_group_name_H-M   'P 1'
#
loop_
_entity.id
_entity.type
_entity.pdbx_description
1 polymer ?
#
loop_
_entity_poly.entity_id
_entity_poly.type
_entity_poly.pdbx_seq_one_letter_code
_entity_poly.pdbx_strand_id
1 'polypeptide(L)'
;MAKTIFIDKNKCVGCYSCVVACKLQNNMPPYSTNPPEAEPKGPSLMRVHEIGPKVNGENVEYFFQPISCMHCLDAPCIKNCPRGALSKDDETNVTLVDRDKCIGCKLCLISCPFGAPQFLEK
;
A
#
# COMPACT_ATOMS: atom_id res chain seq x y z
N MET A 1 -14.10 14.34 -11.86
CA MET A 1 -14.81 14.13 -10.58
C MET A 1 -13.91 13.31 -9.68
N ALA A 2 -13.64 13.82 -8.47
CA ALA A 2 -12.78 13.14 -7.50
C ALA A 2 -13.25 11.69 -7.26
N LYS A 3 -12.29 10.78 -7.17
CA LYS A 3 -12.55 9.35 -6.91
C LYS A 3 -12.18 9.02 -5.47
N THR A 4 -12.91 8.07 -4.89
CA THR A 4 -12.68 7.63 -3.51
C THR A 4 -12.93 6.14 -3.41
N ILE A 5 -12.09 5.45 -2.65
CA ILE A 5 -12.25 4.05 -2.30
C ILE A 5 -12.70 4.01 -0.84
N PHE A 6 -13.84 3.38 -0.59
CA PHE A 6 -14.34 3.11 0.76
C PHE A 6 -14.24 1.61 1.03
N ILE A 7 -13.56 1.23 2.12
CA ILE A 7 -13.37 -0.16 2.52
C ILE A 7 -14.13 -0.37 3.84
N ASP A 8 -15.18 -1.20 3.78
CA ASP A 8 -15.86 -1.70 4.97
C ASP A 8 -15.01 -2.80 5.62
N LYS A 9 -14.17 -2.40 6.56
CA LYS A 9 -13.24 -3.28 7.28
C LYS A 9 -13.93 -4.38 8.10
N ASN A 10 -15.19 -4.18 8.51
CA ASN A 10 -15.93 -5.18 9.30
C ASN A 10 -16.34 -6.40 8.46
N LYS A 11 -16.32 -6.28 7.13
CA LYS A 11 -16.56 -7.37 6.18
C LYS A 11 -15.27 -8.02 5.67
N CYS A 12 -14.11 -7.53 6.09
CA CYS A 12 -12.85 -8.09 5.67
C CYS A 12 -12.58 -9.40 6.42
N VAL A 13 -12.52 -10.50 5.68
CA VAL A 13 -12.25 -11.84 6.22
C VAL A 13 -10.79 -12.28 6.05
N GLY A 14 -9.89 -11.37 5.67
CA GLY A 14 -8.48 -11.71 5.47
C GLY A 14 -8.23 -12.67 4.29
N CYS A 15 -8.99 -12.58 3.20
CA CYS A 15 -8.80 -13.48 2.04
C CYS A 15 -7.59 -13.14 1.15
N TYR A 16 -6.97 -11.96 1.36
CA TYR A 16 -5.84 -11.44 0.57
C TYR A 16 -6.05 -11.30 -0.95
N SER A 17 -7.26 -11.50 -1.48
CA SER A 17 -7.52 -11.41 -2.93
C SER A 17 -7.26 -10.01 -3.50
N CYS A 18 -7.50 -8.96 -2.71
CA CYS A 18 -7.17 -7.58 -3.12
C CYS A 18 -5.67 -7.37 -3.33
N VAL A 19 -4.81 -8.05 -2.55
CA VAL A 19 -3.36 -8.01 -2.69
C VAL A 19 -2.94 -8.67 -4.01
N VAL A 20 -3.44 -9.88 -4.25
CA VAL A 20 -3.16 -10.64 -5.49
C VAL A 20 -3.63 -9.88 -6.73
N ALA A 21 -4.86 -9.38 -6.73
CA ALA A 21 -5.41 -8.62 -7.85
C ALA A 21 -4.59 -7.35 -8.13
N CYS A 22 -4.18 -6.62 -7.09
CA CYS A 22 -3.35 -5.43 -7.25
C CYS A 22 -2.00 -5.75 -7.88
N LYS A 23 -1.34 -6.84 -7.42
CA LYS A 23 -0.06 -7.28 -7.99
C LYS A 23 -0.19 -7.68 -9.46
N LEU A 24 -1.21 -8.48 -9.79
CA LEU A 24 -1.48 -8.91 -11.17
C LEU A 24 -1.71 -7.69 -12.08
N GLN A 25 -2.60 -6.77 -11.68
CA GLN A 25 -2.91 -5.59 -12.47
C GLN A 25 -1.69 -4.68 -12.69
N ASN A 26 -0.78 -4.60 -11.72
CA ASN A 26 0.39 -3.74 -11.77
C ASN A 26 1.67 -4.47 -12.22
N ASN A 27 1.57 -5.71 -12.72
CA ASN A 27 2.70 -6.55 -13.13
C ASN A 27 3.81 -6.59 -12.06
N MET A 28 3.42 -6.67 -10.80
CA MET A 28 4.38 -6.70 -9.69
C MET A 28 4.93 -8.11 -9.52
N PRO A 29 6.21 -8.25 -9.13
CA PRO A 29 6.78 -9.58 -8.91
C PRO A 29 6.04 -10.30 -7.78
N PRO A 30 5.97 -11.64 -7.86
CA PRO A 30 5.52 -12.46 -6.74
C PRO A 30 6.44 -12.24 -5.54
N TYR A 31 5.97 -12.62 -4.37
CA TYR A 31 6.85 -12.61 -3.20
C TYR A 31 7.98 -13.61 -3.40
N SER A 32 9.21 -13.23 -3.03
CA SER A 32 10.29 -14.20 -2.89
C SER A 32 10.06 -14.94 -1.58
N THR A 33 9.76 -16.23 -1.70
CA THR A 33 9.81 -17.20 -0.60
C THR A 33 11.05 -18.04 -0.77
N ASN A 34 12.23 -17.41 -0.95
CA ASN A 34 13.50 -18.13 -1.00
C ASN A 34 14.37 -17.70 0.18
N PRO A 35 14.65 -18.60 1.15
CA PRO A 35 14.16 -20.00 1.23
C PRO A 35 12.63 -20.10 1.40
N PRO A 36 11.99 -21.25 1.10
CA PRO A 36 10.52 -21.46 1.16
C PRO A 36 9.85 -21.03 2.46
N GLU A 37 10.61 -21.08 3.55
CA GLU A 37 10.22 -20.74 4.92
C GLU A 37 10.29 -19.23 5.22
N ALA A 38 10.94 -18.46 4.34
CA ALA A 38 11.06 -17.02 4.51
C ALA A 38 9.69 -16.36 4.36
N GLU A 39 9.41 -15.38 5.22
CA GLU A 39 8.23 -14.55 5.05
C GLU A 39 8.19 -14.00 3.62
N PRO A 40 7.01 -14.01 2.95
CA PRO A 40 6.84 -13.46 1.62
C PRO A 40 7.35 -12.01 1.54
N LYS A 41 8.58 -11.83 1.03
CA LYS A 41 9.22 -10.51 0.91
C LYS A 41 9.09 -10.00 -0.52
N GLY A 42 8.62 -8.76 -0.65
CA GLY A 42 8.43 -8.11 -1.95
C GLY A 42 7.51 -6.89 -1.83
N PRO A 43 7.55 -5.97 -2.80
CA PRO A 43 6.71 -4.79 -2.76
C PRO A 43 5.24 -5.19 -2.79
N SER A 44 4.41 -4.40 -2.12
CA SER A 44 2.97 -4.54 -2.22
C SER A 44 2.27 -3.19 -2.10
N LEU A 45 1.61 -2.77 -3.17
CA LEU A 45 0.84 -1.53 -3.22
C LEU A 45 -0.49 -1.65 -2.44
N MET A 46 -0.99 -2.88 -2.28
CA MET A 46 -2.12 -3.24 -1.44
C MET A 46 -1.64 -4.25 -0.40
N ARG A 47 -2.02 -4.08 0.86
CA ARG A 47 -1.69 -4.98 1.98
C ARG A 47 -2.92 -5.27 2.80
N VAL A 48 -2.90 -6.37 3.53
CA VAL A 48 -3.87 -6.65 4.60
C VAL A 48 -3.06 -6.88 5.85
N HIS A 49 -3.25 -6.01 6.85
CA HIS A 49 -2.66 -6.18 8.17
C HIS A 49 -3.58 -7.03 9.01
N GLU A 50 -3.07 -8.16 9.48
CA GLU A 50 -3.73 -9.01 10.45
C GLU A 50 -3.43 -8.50 11.86
N ILE A 51 -4.47 -8.24 12.64
CA ILE A 51 -4.39 -7.72 14.00
C ILE A 51 -5.09 -8.73 14.91
N GLY A 52 -4.29 -9.42 15.72
CA GLY A 52 -4.75 -10.49 16.61
C GLY A 52 -3.68 -11.58 16.76
N PRO A 53 -4.04 -12.72 17.37
CA PRO A 53 -5.33 -12.97 18.02
C PRO A 53 -5.53 -12.07 19.25
N LYS A 54 -6.76 -11.60 19.45
CA LYS A 54 -7.20 -11.03 20.72
C LYS A 54 -8.10 -12.05 21.43
N VAL A 55 -7.75 -12.41 22.65
CA VAL A 55 -8.53 -13.35 23.45
C VAL A 55 -9.49 -12.57 24.34
N ASN A 56 -10.79 -12.77 24.14
CA ASN A 56 -11.86 -12.14 24.89
C ASN A 56 -12.71 -13.22 25.57
N GLY A 57 -12.25 -13.68 26.74
CA GLY A 57 -12.83 -14.83 27.43
C GLY A 57 -12.57 -16.13 26.66
N GLU A 58 -13.64 -16.82 26.25
CA GLU A 58 -13.57 -18.04 25.43
C GLU A 58 -13.47 -17.75 23.92
N ASN A 59 -13.59 -16.48 23.51
CA ASN A 59 -13.53 -16.09 22.11
C ASN A 59 -12.13 -15.68 21.67
N VAL A 60 -11.79 -16.02 20.43
CA VAL A 60 -10.58 -15.54 19.73
C VAL A 60 -11.03 -14.66 18.56
N GLU A 61 -10.58 -13.41 18.57
CA GLU A 61 -10.93 -12.43 17.56
C GLU A 61 -9.72 -12.02 16.72
N TYR A 62 -9.95 -11.90 15.42
CA TYR A 62 -9.03 -11.31 14.46
C TYR A 62 -9.67 -10.09 13.82
N PHE A 63 -8.85 -9.09 13.53
CA PHE A 63 -9.24 -7.93 12.75
C PHE A 63 -8.30 -7.78 11.57
N PHE A 64 -8.87 -7.66 10.38
CA PHE A 64 -8.10 -7.50 9.14
C PHE A 64 -8.27 -6.07 8.62
N GLN A 65 -7.15 -5.37 8.45
CA GLN A 65 -7.12 -4.01 7.94
C GLN A 65 -6.45 -3.99 6.56
N PRO A 66 -7.24 -3.93 5.47
CA PRO A 66 -6.72 -3.64 4.15
C PRO A 66 -6.16 -2.20 4.12
N ILE A 67 -4.94 -2.03 3.60
CA ILE A 67 -4.25 -0.73 3.49
C ILE A 67 -3.62 -0.61 2.09
N SER A 68 -3.87 0.52 1.44
CA SER A 68 -3.27 0.94 0.17
C SER A 68 -2.73 2.37 0.26
N CYS A 69 -2.29 2.94 -0.86
CA CYS A 69 -2.20 4.38 -0.98
C CYS A 69 -3.57 5.01 -0.70
N MET A 70 -3.62 5.96 0.24
CA MET A 70 -4.84 6.68 0.59
C MET A 70 -5.15 7.85 -0.35
N HIS A 71 -4.23 8.15 -1.27
CA HIS A 71 -4.30 9.31 -2.19
C HIS A 71 -4.70 10.61 -1.46
N CYS A 72 -4.05 10.87 -0.32
CA CYS A 72 -4.37 11.95 0.62
C CYS A 72 -4.60 13.30 -0.09
N LEU A 73 -5.61 14.07 0.32
CA LEU A 73 -5.81 15.44 -0.17
C LEU A 73 -4.57 16.29 0.11
N ASP A 74 -4.12 16.29 1.37
CA ASP A 74 -2.81 16.80 1.75
C ASP A 74 -1.79 15.65 1.77
N ALA A 75 -0.99 15.55 0.71
CA ALA A 75 -0.05 14.45 0.52
C ALA A 75 1.39 14.86 0.91
N PRO A 76 1.88 14.46 2.11
CA PRO A 76 3.25 14.77 2.53
C PRO A 76 4.31 14.17 1.58
N CYS A 77 4.02 13.03 0.96
CA CYS A 77 4.89 12.42 -0.04
C CYS A 77 5.08 13.28 -1.30
N ILE A 78 4.08 14.09 -1.69
CA ILE A 78 4.18 15.05 -2.79
C ILE A 78 5.03 16.25 -2.32
N LYS A 79 4.67 16.84 -1.17
CA LYS A 79 5.36 18.02 -0.61
C LYS A 79 6.87 17.80 -0.44
N ASN A 80 7.27 16.60 -0.03
CA ASN A 80 8.67 16.29 0.26
C ASN A 80 9.42 15.68 -0.94
N CYS A 81 8.83 15.62 -2.13
CA CYS A 81 9.54 15.13 -3.32
C CYS A 81 10.39 16.24 -3.96
N PRO A 82 11.73 16.19 -3.90
CA PRO A 82 12.57 17.29 -4.39
C PRO A 82 12.60 17.43 -5.93
N ARG A 83 12.11 16.42 -6.65
CA ARG A 83 12.10 16.39 -8.12
C ARG A 83 10.71 16.61 -8.73
N GLY A 84 9.67 16.79 -7.90
CA GLY A 84 8.29 16.87 -8.40
C GLY A 84 7.84 15.60 -9.13
N ALA A 85 8.36 14.44 -8.71
CA ALA A 85 8.03 13.14 -9.30
C ALA A 85 6.66 12.60 -8.83
N LEU A 86 6.06 13.20 -7.81
CA LEU A 86 4.69 12.90 -7.40
C LEU A 86 3.81 14.13 -7.61
N SER A 87 2.59 13.91 -8.09
CA SER A 87 1.62 14.96 -8.35
C SER A 87 0.20 14.47 -8.06
N LYS A 88 -0.76 15.38 -8.11
CA LYS A 88 -2.19 15.06 -8.12
C LYS A 88 -2.70 15.07 -9.55
N ASP A 89 -3.58 14.12 -9.84
CA ASP A 89 -4.46 14.19 -10.99
C ASP A 89 -5.59 15.19 -10.71
N ASP A 90 -5.77 16.18 -11.59
CA ASP A 90 -6.70 17.29 -11.36
C ASP A 90 -8.18 16.85 -11.43
N GLU A 91 -8.48 15.77 -12.15
CA GLU A 91 -9.86 15.30 -12.30
C GLU A 91 -10.30 14.36 -11.19
N THR A 92 -9.41 13.46 -10.77
CA THR A 92 -9.70 12.33 -9.87
C THR A 92 -9.09 12.47 -8.48
N ASN A 93 -8.14 13.40 -8.28
CA ASN A 93 -7.33 13.59 -7.06
C ASN A 93 -6.41 12.40 -6.72
N VAL A 94 -6.22 11.47 -7.65
CA VAL A 94 -5.28 10.35 -7.51
C VAL A 94 -3.85 10.90 -7.44
N THR A 95 -3.11 10.52 -6.40
CA THR A 95 -1.65 10.71 -6.38
C THR A 95 -0.98 9.87 -7.46
N LEU A 96 -0.32 10.53 -8.41
CA LEU A 96 0.43 9.93 -9.51
C LEU A 96 1.93 9.91 -9.22
N VAL A 97 2.65 9.01 -9.87
CA VAL A 97 4.12 8.90 -9.79
C VAL A 97 4.69 8.93 -11.20
N ASP A 98 5.45 9.98 -11.50
CA ASP A 98 6.30 10.10 -12.68
C ASP A 98 7.64 9.44 -12.39
N ARG A 99 7.84 8.25 -12.97
CA ARG A 99 9.04 7.45 -12.73
C ARG A 99 10.29 8.04 -13.37
N ASP A 100 10.15 8.82 -14.44
CA ASP A 100 11.28 9.40 -15.17
C ASP A 100 11.91 10.57 -14.40
N LYS A 101 11.11 11.27 -13.60
CA LYS A 101 11.60 12.32 -12.68
C LYS A 101 12.16 11.75 -11.36
N CYS A 102 11.83 10.51 -11.01
CA CYS A 102 12.18 9.93 -9.73
C CYS A 102 13.67 9.55 -9.67
N ILE A 103 14.43 10.19 -8.78
CA ILE A 103 15.85 9.90 -8.53
C ILE A 103 16.10 8.85 -7.45
N GLY A 104 15.04 8.22 -6.93
CA GLY A 104 15.16 7.17 -5.93
C GLY A 104 15.65 7.60 -4.54
N CYS A 105 15.49 8.87 -4.16
CA CYS A 105 15.92 9.41 -2.86
C CYS A 105 15.17 8.84 -1.63
N LYS A 106 14.11 8.05 -1.83
CA LYS A 106 13.29 7.40 -0.78
C LYS A 106 12.62 8.34 0.24
N LEU A 107 12.68 9.68 0.08
CA LEU A 107 12.01 10.63 0.99
C LEU A 107 10.49 10.42 1.10
N CYS A 108 9.84 10.02 0.00
CA CYS A 108 8.42 9.72 0.01
C CYS A 108 8.06 8.54 0.93
N LEU A 109 8.97 7.59 1.18
CA LEU A 109 8.74 6.44 2.05
C LEU A 109 8.64 6.90 3.49
N ILE A 110 9.59 7.72 3.92
CA ILE A 110 9.65 8.27 5.28
C ILE A 110 8.49 9.24 5.51
N SER A 111 8.09 9.98 4.47
CA SER A 111 7.02 10.97 4.57
C SER A 111 5.61 10.37 4.61
N CYS A 112 5.42 9.11 4.20
CA CYS A 112 4.09 8.53 4.09
C CYS A 112 3.66 7.87 5.42
N PRO A 113 2.60 8.36 6.08
CA PRO A 113 2.14 7.77 7.35
C PRO A 113 1.55 6.36 7.18
N PHE A 114 1.21 5.96 5.96
CA PHE A 114 0.64 4.65 5.64
C PHE A 114 1.67 3.66 5.07
N GLY A 115 2.92 4.08 4.88
CA GLY A 115 3.95 3.28 4.21
C GLY A 115 3.54 2.84 2.78
N ALA A 116 2.77 3.67 2.07
CA ALA A 116 2.22 3.30 0.76
C ALA A 116 3.27 3.25 -0.36
N PRO A 117 4.24 4.20 -0.47
CA PRO A 117 5.32 4.09 -1.44
C PRO A 117 6.10 2.79 -1.25
N GLN A 118 6.42 2.13 -2.36
CA GLN A 118 7.21 0.90 -2.40
C GLN A 118 8.39 1.11 -3.33
N PHE A 119 9.54 0.56 -2.98
CA PHE A 119 10.71 0.49 -3.86
C PHE A 119 10.99 -0.97 -4.17
N LEU A 120 11.10 -1.26 -5.46
CA LEU A 120 11.79 -2.44 -5.93
C LEU A 120 13.27 -2.09 -5.94
N GLU A 121 14.04 -2.67 -5.03
CA GLU A 121 15.48 -2.73 -5.23
C GLU A 121 15.69 -3.62 -6.47
N LYS A 122 16.32 -3.05 -7.49
CA LYS A 122 16.73 -3.80 -8.68
C LYS A 122 17.92 -4.69 -8.34
#